data_AF-A0A971MNV3-F1
#
_entry.id   AF-A0A971MNV3-F1
#
_cell.length_a   1.000
_cell.length_b   1.000
_cell.length_c   1.000
_cell.angle_alpha   90.00
_cell.angle_beta   90.00
_cell.angle_gamma   90.00
#
_symmetry.space_group_name_H-M   'P 1'
#
loop_
_entity.id
_entity.type
_entity.pdbx_description
1 polymer ?
#
loop_
_entity_poly.entity_id
_entity_poly.type
_entity_poly.pdbx_seq_one_letter_code
_entity_poly.pdbx_strand_id
1 'polypeptide(L)'
;MDEKIIGLINQRKIEKDQKLREEQIFQSIQTGSLDIDGQVIIFEERKLLDYKISLRLPKDFLIMPAETIALKYPAERKPEVIITNEAGTVNITFSHTRTALENEDIQKFSDFMIETIRKMQPAIRWVASGLKNINQKDTGYFEFISPALDTNIYNYLSVTELDKQALIINFNCPEEEMDEWRPIAKGILDTLIIIQGVAKEATENIPRRDFSGCSIKNGSFGIYHGKEYQLFKMGDNEYRLISKDCVDQADGFMPKDGVFKKTVAKSEITAAYRVKPIIIYQGCQFEMRQELKDTIQLAKGKYEFDIAKKFEMKVDSLGVFTKWINKSEIEDILEEGSPVEDFLMPETVKQ
;
A
#
# COMPACT_ATOMS: atom_id res chain seq x y z
N MET A 1 45.32 -32.06 9.91
CA MET A 1 44.57 -30.83 9.61
C MET A 1 44.18 -30.25 10.97
N ASP A 2 44.55 -29.01 11.24
CA ASP A 2 44.48 -28.39 12.57
C ASP A 2 43.00 -28.18 13.00
N GLU A 3 42.60 -28.51 14.23
CA GLU A 3 41.19 -28.44 14.70
C GLU A 3 40.60 -27.02 14.56
N LYS A 4 41.44 -25.99 14.70
CA LYS A 4 41.06 -24.59 14.45
C LYS A 4 40.66 -24.33 13.00
N ILE A 5 41.30 -24.98 12.03
CA ILE A 5 41.00 -24.81 10.60
C ILE A 5 39.66 -25.45 10.27
N ILE A 6 39.37 -26.63 10.83
CA ILE A 6 38.08 -27.32 10.65
C ILE A 6 36.93 -26.49 11.24
N GLY A 7 37.12 -25.91 12.43
CA GLY A 7 36.15 -25.01 13.06
C GLY A 7 35.82 -23.79 12.20
N LEU A 8 36.84 -23.11 11.64
CA LEU A 8 36.66 -21.94 10.78
C LEU A 8 35.95 -22.29 9.45
N ILE A 9 36.22 -23.46 8.86
CA ILE A 9 35.55 -23.91 7.64
C ILE A 9 34.07 -24.18 7.90
N ASN A 10 33.74 -24.84 9.01
CA ASN A 10 32.35 -25.12 9.39
C ASN A 10 31.57 -23.83 9.66
N GLN A 11 32.16 -22.88 10.38
CA GLN A 11 31.52 -21.59 10.64
C GLN A 11 31.22 -20.82 9.34
N ARG A 12 32.21 -20.72 8.43
CA ARG A 12 32.00 -20.09 7.12
C ARG A 12 30.92 -20.78 6.29
N LYS A 13 30.81 -22.11 6.39
CA LYS A 13 29.76 -22.86 5.70
C LYS A 13 28.38 -22.51 6.24
N ILE A 14 28.21 -22.49 7.57
CA ILE A 14 26.95 -22.10 8.23
C ILE A 14 26.55 -20.67 7.84
N GLU A 15 27.49 -19.72 7.90
CA GLU A 15 27.23 -18.32 7.50
C GLU A 15 26.81 -18.21 6.03
N LYS A 16 27.43 -19.00 5.15
CA LYS A 16 27.09 -19.02 3.72
C LYS A 16 25.72 -19.62 3.47
N ASP A 17 25.39 -20.72 4.14
CA ASP A 17 24.10 -21.40 3.99
C ASP A 17 22.96 -20.52 4.55
N GLN A 18 23.20 -19.81 5.66
CA GLN A 18 22.26 -18.84 6.21
C GLN A 18 22.01 -17.66 5.25
N LYS A 19 23.06 -17.09 4.67
CA LYS A 19 22.92 -16.01 3.67
C LYS A 19 22.15 -16.47 2.44
N LEU A 20 22.41 -17.69 1.96
CA LEU A 20 21.69 -18.25 0.83
C LEU A 20 20.20 -18.42 1.15
N ARG A 21 19.87 -18.88 2.36
CA ARG A 21 18.49 -18.98 2.82
C ARG A 21 17.81 -17.62 2.93
N GLU A 22 18.47 -16.61 3.48
CA GLU A 22 17.95 -15.24 3.55
C GLU A 22 17.67 -14.66 2.15
N GLU A 23 18.58 -14.86 1.19
CA GLU A 23 18.39 -14.44 -0.20
C GLU A 23 17.19 -15.15 -0.86
N GLN A 24 17.06 -16.47 -0.67
CA GLN A 24 15.91 -17.22 -1.20
C GLN A 24 14.58 -16.73 -0.63
N ILE A 25 14.53 -16.49 0.68
CA ILE A 25 13.35 -15.93 1.35
C ILE A 25 13.01 -14.56 0.78
N PHE A 26 14.01 -13.69 0.60
CA PHE A 26 13.82 -12.38 -0.03
C PHE A 26 13.24 -12.50 -1.44
N GLN A 27 13.79 -13.36 -2.30
CA GLN A 27 13.27 -13.59 -3.66
C GLN A 27 11.82 -14.11 -3.64
N SER A 28 11.48 -15.01 -2.71
CA SER A 28 10.11 -15.49 -2.49
C SER A 28 9.15 -14.37 -2.08
N ILE A 29 9.56 -13.51 -1.15
CA ILE A 29 8.77 -12.33 -0.75
C ILE A 29 8.58 -11.38 -1.95
N GLN A 30 9.64 -11.12 -2.72
CA GLN A 30 9.57 -10.29 -3.92
C GLN A 30 8.64 -10.85 -5.00
N THR A 31 8.65 -12.17 -5.20
CA THR A 31 7.77 -12.85 -6.17
C THR A 31 6.36 -13.11 -5.65
N GLY A 32 6.12 -12.90 -4.35
CA GLY A 32 4.79 -12.83 -3.73
C GLY A 32 4.35 -14.10 -2.97
N SER A 33 5.20 -15.13 -2.86
CA SER A 33 4.85 -16.39 -2.20
C SER A 33 6.07 -17.02 -1.56
N LEU A 34 5.97 -17.37 -0.28
CA LEU A 34 6.97 -18.10 0.47
C LEU A 34 6.36 -19.39 1.04
N ASP A 35 7.00 -20.52 0.80
CA ASP A 35 6.64 -21.81 1.40
C ASP A 35 7.59 -22.10 2.57
N ILE A 36 7.02 -22.31 3.75
CA ILE A 36 7.73 -22.73 4.96
C ILE A 36 7.03 -23.98 5.49
N ASP A 37 7.72 -25.11 5.42
CA ASP A 37 7.25 -26.40 5.94
C ASP A 37 5.81 -26.78 5.50
N GLY A 38 5.44 -26.42 4.27
CA GLY A 38 4.12 -26.67 3.68
C GLY A 38 3.07 -25.60 3.98
N GLN A 39 3.42 -24.54 4.70
CA GLN A 39 2.58 -23.35 4.88
C GLN A 39 3.00 -22.27 3.89
N VAL A 40 2.04 -21.81 3.09
CA VAL A 40 2.29 -20.77 2.08
C VAL A 40 1.88 -19.41 2.65
N ILE A 41 2.85 -18.49 2.75
CA ILE A 41 2.62 -17.09 3.07
C ILE A 41 2.60 -16.29 1.76
N ILE A 42 1.47 -15.65 1.49
CA ILE A 42 1.29 -14.77 0.32
C ILE A 42 1.67 -13.34 0.71
N PHE A 43 2.46 -12.68 -0.13
CA PHE A 43 2.90 -11.30 0.06
C PHE A 43 2.34 -10.39 -1.03
N GLU A 44 1.89 -9.21 -0.62
CA GLU A 44 1.41 -8.17 -1.53
C GLU A 44 2.12 -6.85 -1.26
N GLU A 45 2.25 -6.02 -2.29
CA GLU A 45 2.74 -4.66 -2.13
C GLU A 45 1.73 -3.82 -1.35
N ARG A 46 2.20 -3.12 -0.32
CA ARG A 46 1.41 -2.16 0.46
C ARG A 46 2.15 -0.84 0.56
N LYS A 47 1.44 0.22 0.19
CA LYS A 47 1.89 1.61 0.33
C LYS A 47 1.37 2.17 1.64
N LEU A 48 2.25 2.78 2.43
CA LEU A 48 1.96 3.26 3.79
C LEU A 48 2.44 4.71 3.95
N LEU A 49 1.99 5.35 5.03
CA LEU A 49 2.37 6.71 5.42
C LEU A 49 2.14 7.72 4.30
N ASP A 50 0.90 7.85 3.84
CA ASP A 50 0.54 8.72 2.70
C ASP A 50 1.36 8.45 1.43
N TYR A 51 1.53 7.17 1.07
CA TYR A 51 2.29 6.76 -0.13
C TYR A 51 3.77 7.17 -0.11
N LYS A 52 4.34 7.44 1.06
CA LYS A 52 5.76 7.76 1.19
C LYS A 52 6.66 6.53 1.16
N ILE A 53 6.12 5.37 1.53
CA ILE A 53 6.84 4.10 1.51
C ILE A 53 6.00 2.99 0.88
N SER A 54 6.68 2.00 0.31
CA SER A 54 6.10 0.73 -0.14
C SER A 54 6.91 -0.45 0.40
N LEU A 55 6.23 -1.49 0.87
CA LEU A 55 6.83 -2.76 1.27
C LEU A 55 5.96 -3.92 0.81
N ARG A 56 6.55 -5.10 0.66
CA ARG A 56 5.79 -6.34 0.54
C ARG A 56 5.52 -6.93 1.91
N LEU A 57 4.24 -7.06 2.24
CA LEU A 57 3.77 -7.52 3.54
C LEU A 57 2.88 -8.76 3.37
N PRO A 58 2.79 -9.64 4.38
CA PRO A 58 1.85 -10.76 4.32
C PRO A 58 0.43 -10.27 4.07
N LYS A 59 -0.22 -10.85 3.06
CA LYS A 59 -1.55 -10.46 2.59
C LYS A 59 -2.62 -10.59 3.69
N ASP A 60 -2.50 -11.62 4.51
CA ASP A 60 -3.49 -11.89 5.56
C ASP A 60 -3.27 -11.06 6.82
N PHE A 61 -2.20 -10.26 6.88
CA PHE A 61 -2.01 -9.32 7.97
C PHE A 61 -2.94 -8.11 7.80
N LEU A 62 -3.47 -7.62 8.91
CA LEU A 62 -4.43 -6.53 8.97
C LEU A 62 -3.84 -5.35 9.74
N ILE A 63 -4.30 -4.13 9.45
CA ILE A 63 -4.00 -3.01 10.34
C ILE A 63 -4.78 -3.23 11.64
N MET A 64 -4.06 -3.12 12.77
CA MET A 64 -4.62 -3.35 14.08
C MET A 64 -5.76 -2.34 14.36
N PRO A 65 -6.97 -2.80 14.73
CA PRO A 65 -8.08 -1.90 15.05
C PRO A 65 -7.75 -0.95 16.20
N ALA A 66 -8.28 0.28 16.15
CA ALA A 66 -7.97 1.33 17.12
C ALA A 66 -8.27 0.93 18.57
N GLU A 67 -9.34 0.16 18.80
CA GLU A 67 -9.72 -0.38 20.11
C GLU A 67 -8.64 -1.31 20.66
N THR A 68 -8.15 -2.23 19.83
CA THR A 68 -7.04 -3.14 20.19
C THR A 68 -5.75 -2.36 20.46
N ILE A 69 -5.47 -1.32 19.67
CA ILE A 69 -4.29 -0.47 19.91
C ILE A 69 -4.39 0.23 21.26
N ALA A 70 -5.56 0.77 21.63
CA ALA A 70 -5.76 1.46 22.90
C ALA A 70 -5.55 0.56 24.12
N LEU A 71 -5.77 -0.75 23.98
CA LEU A 71 -5.50 -1.74 25.02
C LEU A 71 -4.01 -2.15 25.10
N LYS A 72 -3.35 -2.33 23.94
CA LYS A 72 -1.98 -2.87 23.88
C LYS A 72 -0.88 -1.81 23.96
N TYR A 73 -1.16 -0.55 23.57
CA TYR A 73 -0.14 0.49 23.45
C TYR A 73 -0.53 1.74 24.25
N PRO A 74 0.29 2.15 25.24
CA PRO A 74 0.13 3.44 25.91
C PRO A 74 0.15 4.59 24.90
N ALA A 75 -0.69 5.61 25.12
CA ALA A 75 -0.87 6.71 24.16
C ALA A 75 0.44 7.42 23.77
N GLU A 76 1.39 7.54 24.71
CA GLU A 76 2.69 8.21 24.52
C GLU A 76 3.68 7.42 23.65
N ARG A 77 3.45 6.11 23.45
CA ARG A 77 4.35 5.19 22.74
C ARG A 77 3.66 4.46 21.59
N LYS A 78 2.50 4.96 21.16
CA LYS A 78 1.68 4.35 20.13
C LYS A 78 2.32 4.57 18.74
N PRO A 79 2.68 3.50 18.02
CA PRO A 79 3.08 3.62 16.61
C PRO A 79 1.95 4.19 15.76
N GLU A 80 2.32 4.82 14.64
CA GLU A 80 1.38 5.42 13.69
C GLU A 80 0.57 4.35 12.96
N VAL A 81 1.27 3.33 12.46
CA VAL A 81 0.66 2.17 11.80
C VAL A 81 1.14 0.89 12.48
N ILE A 82 0.21 -0.03 12.74
CA ILE A 82 0.48 -1.37 13.30
C ILE A 82 -0.19 -2.37 12.39
N ILE A 83 0.58 -3.22 11.74
CA ILE A 83 0.11 -4.32 10.89
C ILE A 83 0.37 -5.62 11.64
N THR A 84 -0.63 -6.48 11.77
CA THR A 84 -0.57 -7.68 12.61
C THR A 84 -1.22 -8.89 11.94
N ASN A 85 -0.76 -10.09 12.30
CA ASN A 85 -1.50 -11.32 12.02
C ASN A 85 -2.85 -11.35 12.77
N GLU A 86 -3.71 -12.32 12.41
CA GLU A 86 -5.03 -12.50 13.03
C GLU A 86 -4.96 -12.68 14.56
N ALA A 87 -3.95 -13.40 15.05
CA ALA A 87 -3.75 -13.66 16.48
C ALA A 87 -3.22 -12.45 17.28
N GLY A 88 -2.73 -11.39 16.62
CA GLY A 88 -2.15 -10.25 17.32
C GLY A 88 -0.71 -10.47 17.84
N THR A 89 -0.06 -11.58 17.47
CA THR A 89 1.24 -12.02 18.02
C THR A 89 2.42 -11.56 17.19
N VAL A 90 2.26 -11.50 15.86
CA VAL A 90 3.29 -11.04 14.93
C VAL A 90 2.90 -9.66 14.43
N ASN A 91 3.73 -8.66 14.73
CA ASN A 91 3.42 -7.26 14.47
C ASN A 91 4.53 -6.56 13.69
N ILE A 92 4.14 -5.67 12.79
CA ILE A 92 5.01 -4.76 12.05
C ILE A 92 4.51 -3.35 12.31
N THR A 93 5.33 -2.54 12.96
CA THR A 93 4.97 -1.20 13.39
C THR A 93 5.77 -0.16 12.62
N PHE A 94 5.13 0.97 12.31
CA PHE A 94 5.73 2.09 11.60
C PHE A 94 5.48 3.36 12.42
N SER A 95 6.54 4.14 12.65
CA SER A 95 6.48 5.42 13.34
C SER A 95 7.28 6.45 12.57
N HIS A 96 6.60 7.34 11.85
CA HIS A 96 7.25 8.53 11.27
C HIS A 96 7.33 9.61 12.35
N THR A 97 8.51 9.76 12.93
CA THR A 97 8.69 10.64 14.09
C THR A 97 8.95 12.08 13.66
N ARG A 98 8.89 13.02 14.60
CA ARG A 98 9.34 14.40 14.36
C ARG A 98 10.84 14.60 14.53
N THR A 99 11.58 13.55 14.84
CA THR A 99 13.01 13.61 15.09
C THR A 99 13.71 13.84 13.77
N ALA A 100 14.41 14.97 13.64
CA ALA A 100 15.19 15.28 12.44
C ALA A 100 16.29 14.22 12.27
N LEU A 101 16.41 13.71 11.05
CA LEU A 101 17.40 12.70 10.70
C LEU A 101 17.78 12.86 9.24
N GLU A 102 19.08 12.99 8.98
CA GLU A 102 19.67 12.97 7.65
C GLU A 102 20.25 11.58 7.37
N ASN A 103 20.29 11.17 6.09
CA ASN A 103 20.80 9.83 5.73
C ASN A 103 22.26 9.63 6.19
N GLU A 104 23.08 10.68 6.18
CA GLU A 104 24.48 10.60 6.64
C GLU A 104 24.61 10.40 8.16
N ASP A 105 23.58 10.73 8.94
CA ASP A 105 23.59 10.64 10.40
C ASP A 105 22.97 9.34 10.94
N ILE A 106 22.54 8.43 10.05
CA ILE A 106 21.89 7.15 10.42
C ILE A 106 22.74 6.34 11.40
N GLN A 107 24.06 6.25 11.19
CA GLN A 107 24.95 5.53 12.12
C GLN A 107 24.92 6.13 13.52
N LYS A 108 25.13 7.44 13.65
CA LYS A 108 25.17 8.13 14.95
C LYS A 108 23.83 8.02 15.67
N PHE A 109 22.73 8.18 14.92
CA PHE A 109 21.39 8.04 15.46
C PHE A 109 21.13 6.62 15.95
N SER A 110 21.58 5.63 15.19
CA SER A 110 21.48 4.21 15.54
C SER A 110 22.24 3.90 16.83
N ASP A 111 23.47 4.37 16.96
CA ASP A 111 24.29 4.19 18.16
C ASP A 111 23.61 4.83 19.39
N PHE A 112 23.09 6.05 19.25
CA PHE A 112 22.34 6.73 20.30
C PHE A 112 21.10 5.95 20.74
N MET A 113 20.35 5.37 19.79
CA MET A 113 19.19 4.53 20.13
C MET A 113 19.58 3.27 20.87
N ILE A 114 20.65 2.56 20.43
CA ILE A 114 21.15 1.38 21.14
C ILE A 114 21.50 1.72 22.58
N GLU A 115 22.26 2.79 22.80
CA GLU A 115 22.65 3.24 24.14
C GLU A 115 21.43 3.60 25.01
N THR A 116 20.47 4.31 24.43
CA THR A 116 19.22 4.68 25.11
C THR A 116 18.42 3.46 25.52
N ILE A 117 18.22 2.49 24.63
CA ILE A 117 17.50 1.24 24.91
C ILE A 117 18.23 0.45 26.00
N ARG A 118 19.57 0.31 25.90
CA ARG A 118 20.38 -0.37 26.94
C ARG A 118 20.19 0.23 28.32
N LYS A 119 20.15 1.57 28.39
CA LYS A 119 19.98 2.30 29.65
C LYS A 119 18.57 2.17 30.21
N MET A 120 17.55 2.27 29.34
CA MET A 120 16.14 2.27 29.76
C MET A 120 15.60 0.87 30.06
N GLN A 121 16.13 -0.16 29.42
CA GLN A 121 15.63 -1.53 29.50
C GLN A 121 16.79 -2.52 29.73
N PRO A 122 17.39 -2.53 30.94
CA PRO A 122 18.56 -3.36 31.24
C PRO A 122 18.30 -4.87 31.17
N ALA A 123 17.03 -5.30 31.17
CA ALA A 123 16.64 -6.70 31.04
C ALA A 123 16.62 -7.22 29.58
N ILE A 124 16.86 -6.36 28.59
CA ILE A 124 16.91 -6.76 27.18
C ILE A 124 18.14 -7.64 26.89
N ARG A 125 17.92 -8.72 26.13
CA ARG A 125 18.99 -9.54 25.56
C ARG A 125 19.27 -9.09 24.13
N TRP A 126 20.49 -8.60 23.87
CA TRP A 126 20.90 -8.17 22.54
C TRP A 126 21.25 -9.37 21.65
N VAL A 127 20.79 -9.34 20.40
CA VAL A 127 21.04 -10.39 19.40
C VAL A 127 22.04 -9.90 18.36
N ALA A 128 21.74 -8.80 17.67
CA ALA A 128 22.60 -8.23 16.63
C ALA A 128 22.29 -6.74 16.41
N SER A 129 23.20 -6.02 15.76
CA SER A 129 22.94 -4.68 15.27
C SER A 129 23.87 -4.38 14.10
N GLY A 130 23.49 -3.43 13.25
CA GLY A 130 24.36 -2.99 12.17
C GLY A 130 23.72 -1.94 11.28
N LEU A 131 24.41 -1.63 10.21
CA LEU A 131 23.88 -0.86 9.08
C LEU A 131 23.70 -1.79 7.88
N LYS A 132 22.68 -1.49 7.09
CA LYS A 132 22.54 -2.00 5.73
C LYS A 132 22.09 -0.90 4.80
N ASN A 133 22.42 -1.05 3.52
CA ASN A 133 21.91 -0.17 2.48
C ASN A 133 20.71 -0.85 1.81
N ILE A 134 19.54 -0.24 1.88
CA ILE A 134 18.32 -0.72 1.21
C ILE A 134 17.93 0.35 0.19
N ASN A 135 17.94 -0.01 -1.09
CA ASN A 135 17.53 0.89 -2.17
C ASN A 135 18.17 2.30 -2.08
N GLN A 136 19.50 2.35 -1.86
CA GLN A 136 20.31 3.57 -1.74
C GLN A 136 20.06 4.40 -0.47
N LYS A 137 19.36 3.83 0.52
CA LYS A 137 19.16 4.44 1.84
C LYS A 137 19.89 3.65 2.90
N ASP A 138 20.65 4.36 3.71
CA ASP A 138 21.27 3.74 4.88
C ASP A 138 20.18 3.48 5.92
N THR A 139 20.18 2.26 6.42
CA THR A 139 19.20 1.78 7.38
C THR A 139 19.94 1.11 8.52
N GLY A 140 19.79 1.68 9.72
CA GLY A 140 20.25 1.03 10.95
C GLY A 140 19.27 -0.05 11.37
N TYR A 141 19.78 -1.16 11.89
CA TYR A 141 18.94 -2.22 12.45
C TYR A 141 19.51 -2.75 13.77
N PHE A 142 18.60 -3.23 14.62
CA PHE A 142 18.89 -3.79 15.93
C PHE A 142 17.94 -4.96 16.19
N GLU A 143 18.52 -6.04 16.66
CA GLU A 143 17.83 -7.25 17.03
C GLU A 143 18.00 -7.46 18.53
N PHE A 144 16.89 -7.66 19.23
CA PHE A 144 16.92 -7.88 20.67
C PHE A 144 15.67 -8.58 21.17
N ILE A 145 15.78 -9.20 22.32
CA ILE A 145 14.67 -9.89 23.00
C ILE A 145 14.31 -9.11 24.25
N SER A 146 13.06 -8.66 24.34
CA SER A 146 12.53 -7.92 25.48
C SER A 146 11.52 -8.77 26.27
N PRO A 147 11.55 -8.75 27.61
CA PRO A 147 10.52 -9.39 28.41
C PRO A 147 9.17 -8.66 28.26
N ALA A 148 8.09 -9.42 28.07
CA ALA A 148 6.71 -8.94 28.20
C ALA A 148 5.98 -9.73 29.31
N LEU A 149 4.70 -9.43 29.54
CA LEU A 149 3.92 -10.04 30.64
C LEU A 149 3.81 -11.57 30.50
N ASP A 150 3.52 -12.05 29.30
CA ASP A 150 3.17 -13.47 29.07
C ASP A 150 4.31 -14.25 28.41
N THR A 151 5.15 -13.59 27.62
CA THR A 151 6.27 -14.23 26.90
C THR A 151 7.39 -13.23 26.61
N ASN A 152 8.54 -13.72 26.19
CA ASN A 152 9.60 -12.89 25.65
C ASN A 152 9.30 -12.55 24.18
N ILE A 153 9.65 -11.33 23.78
CA ILE A 153 9.37 -10.80 22.46
C ILE A 153 10.67 -10.54 21.73
N TYR A 154 10.87 -11.21 20.59
CA TYR A 154 11.90 -10.86 19.63
C TYR A 154 11.50 -9.57 18.90
N ASN A 155 12.44 -8.64 18.76
CA ASN A 155 12.27 -7.39 18.04
C ASN A 155 13.36 -7.27 16.97
N TYR A 156 12.94 -6.87 15.78
CA TYR A 156 13.79 -6.41 14.70
C TYR A 156 13.42 -4.96 14.40
N LEU A 157 14.09 -4.05 15.11
CA LEU A 157 13.88 -2.60 15.01
C LEU A 157 14.85 -2.03 14.00
N SER A 158 14.34 -1.22 13.08
CA SER A 158 15.11 -0.56 12.05
C SER A 158 14.77 0.92 11.98
N VAL A 159 15.77 1.72 11.60
CA VAL A 159 15.63 3.16 11.41
C VAL A 159 16.21 3.57 10.07
N THR A 160 15.46 4.42 9.38
CA THR A 160 15.94 5.08 8.16
C THR A 160 15.40 6.52 8.10
N GLU A 161 15.89 7.29 7.14
CA GLU A 161 15.46 8.66 6.90
C GLU A 161 14.28 8.70 5.94
N LEU A 162 13.22 9.41 6.34
CA LEU A 162 12.05 9.73 5.53
C LEU A 162 11.66 11.20 5.74
N ASP A 163 11.61 12.00 4.68
CA ASP A 163 11.30 13.44 4.74
C ASP A 163 12.15 14.22 5.75
N LYS A 164 13.45 13.93 5.81
CA LYS A 164 14.41 14.49 6.79
C LYS A 164 14.07 14.18 8.24
N GLN A 165 13.29 13.13 8.47
CA GLN A 165 12.83 12.69 9.78
C GLN A 165 13.06 11.18 9.96
N ALA A 166 13.16 10.75 11.22
CA ALA A 166 13.37 9.34 11.51
C ALA A 166 12.08 8.54 11.29
N LEU A 167 12.14 7.57 10.37
CA LEU A 167 11.17 6.49 10.25
C LEU A 167 11.69 5.29 11.04
N ILE A 168 10.93 4.88 12.06
CA ILE A 168 11.21 3.68 12.84
C ILE A 168 10.25 2.58 12.40
N ILE A 169 10.80 1.44 12.00
CA ILE A 169 10.07 0.23 11.63
C ILE A 169 10.45 -0.86 12.62
N ASN A 170 9.50 -1.45 13.33
CA ASN A 170 9.79 -2.56 14.23
C ASN A 170 8.90 -3.76 13.92
N PHE A 171 9.54 -4.87 13.52
CA PHE A 171 8.92 -6.18 13.49
C PHE A 171 9.07 -6.84 14.86
N ASN A 172 8.02 -7.48 15.38
CA ASN A 172 8.13 -8.30 16.57
C ASN A 172 7.26 -9.56 16.50
N CYS A 173 7.73 -10.60 17.20
CA CYS A 173 7.04 -11.87 17.39
C CYS A 173 7.44 -12.47 18.76
N PRO A 174 6.70 -13.47 19.27
CA PRO A 174 7.18 -14.29 20.38
C PRO A 174 8.57 -14.88 20.11
N GLU A 175 9.41 -14.99 21.15
CA GLU A 175 10.76 -15.56 21.04
C GLU A 175 10.74 -16.99 20.48
N GLU A 176 9.72 -17.77 20.81
CA GLU A 176 9.51 -19.13 20.31
C GLU A 176 9.31 -19.21 18.79
N GLU A 177 8.83 -18.13 18.16
CA GLU A 177 8.64 -18.04 16.71
C GLU A 177 9.83 -17.34 16.00
N MET A 178 10.87 -16.95 16.74
CA MET A 178 11.99 -16.14 16.23
C MET A 178 12.73 -16.81 15.08
N ASP A 179 13.02 -18.12 15.15
CA ASP A 179 13.84 -18.80 14.15
C ASP A 179 13.17 -18.84 12.76
N GLU A 180 11.85 -18.85 12.74
CA GLU A 180 11.04 -18.77 11.53
C GLU A 180 10.91 -17.33 11.04
N TRP A 181 10.47 -16.41 11.91
CA TRP A 181 10.12 -15.06 11.50
C TRP A 181 11.31 -14.12 11.30
N ARG A 182 12.44 -14.36 11.97
CA ARG A 182 13.64 -13.52 11.85
C ARG A 182 14.09 -13.31 10.39
N PRO A 183 14.30 -14.36 9.56
CA PRO A 183 14.68 -14.17 8.17
C PRO A 183 13.55 -13.55 7.32
N ILE A 184 12.27 -13.84 7.64
CA ILE A 184 11.12 -13.23 6.96
C ILE A 184 11.07 -11.72 7.22
N ALA A 185 11.26 -11.30 8.48
CA ALA A 185 11.28 -9.90 8.88
C ALA A 185 12.39 -9.11 8.18
N LYS A 186 13.58 -9.72 8.03
CA LYS A 186 14.68 -9.15 7.24
C LYS A 186 14.29 -8.99 5.77
N GLY A 187 13.76 -10.06 5.16
CA GLY A 187 13.34 -10.04 3.76
C GLY A 187 12.21 -9.03 3.49
N ILE A 188 11.22 -8.89 4.39
CA ILE A 188 10.20 -7.85 4.33
C ILE A 188 10.85 -6.47 4.30
N LEU A 189 11.76 -6.20 5.23
CA LEU A 189 12.44 -4.91 5.30
C LEU A 189 13.30 -4.64 4.06
N ASP A 190 13.92 -5.66 3.48
CA ASP A 190 14.71 -5.53 2.24
C ASP A 190 13.84 -5.17 1.02
N THR A 191 12.51 -5.34 1.10
CA THR A 191 11.58 -4.84 0.07
C THR A 191 11.22 -3.37 0.23
N LEU A 192 11.70 -2.68 1.27
CA LEU A 192 11.37 -1.29 1.55
C LEU A 192 11.80 -0.37 0.40
N ILE A 193 10.82 0.28 -0.21
CA ILE A 193 11.02 1.35 -1.17
C ILE A 193 10.55 2.64 -0.52
N ILE A 194 11.46 3.61 -0.40
CA ILE A 194 11.06 4.99 -0.13
C ILE A 194 10.57 5.58 -1.45
N ILE A 195 9.28 5.85 -1.52
CA ILE A 195 8.67 6.51 -2.66
C ILE A 195 9.08 7.98 -2.50
N GLN A 196 10.09 8.40 -3.25
CA GLN A 196 10.42 9.82 -3.32
C GLN A 196 9.16 10.53 -3.75
N GLY A 197 8.67 11.41 -2.89
CA GLY A 197 7.62 12.33 -3.29
C GLY A 197 8.09 12.97 -4.60
N VAL A 198 7.27 12.87 -5.64
CA VAL A 198 7.14 14.02 -6.53
C VAL A 198 7.07 15.18 -5.56
N ALA A 199 8.04 16.10 -5.66
CA ALA A 199 8.02 17.30 -4.86
C ALA A 199 6.56 17.76 -4.81
N LYS A 200 6.10 18.24 -3.65
CA LYS A 200 5.02 19.22 -3.71
C LYS A 200 5.57 20.32 -4.62
N GLU A 201 5.37 20.18 -5.93
CA GLU A 201 5.29 21.31 -6.82
C GLU A 201 4.33 22.19 -6.06
N ALA A 202 4.87 23.33 -5.63
CA ALA A 202 4.10 24.43 -5.10
C ALA A 202 2.82 24.42 -5.92
N THR A 203 1.67 24.26 -5.25
CA THR A 203 0.38 24.26 -5.89
C THR A 203 0.40 25.40 -6.89
N GLU A 204 0.65 25.07 -8.15
CA GLU A 204 0.35 25.98 -9.24
C GLU A 204 -1.12 26.27 -8.98
N ASN A 205 -1.52 27.53 -9.10
CA ASN A 205 -2.92 27.88 -9.03
C ASN A 205 -3.63 27.12 -10.17
N ILE A 206 -3.98 25.85 -9.94
CA ILE A 206 -4.79 25.04 -10.81
C ILE A 206 -6.10 25.81 -10.82
N PRO A 207 -6.49 26.40 -11.96
CA PRO A 207 -7.69 27.20 -12.00
C PRO A 207 -8.84 26.30 -11.59
N ARG A 208 -9.48 26.62 -10.45
CA ARG A 208 -10.63 25.86 -9.95
C ARG A 208 -11.66 25.76 -11.07
N ARG A 209 -11.91 24.53 -11.52
CA ARG A 209 -12.99 24.24 -12.45
C ARG A 209 -14.24 23.98 -11.64
N ASP A 210 -15.34 24.62 -12.00
CA ASP A 210 -16.63 24.34 -11.36
C ASP A 210 -17.21 23.05 -11.95
N PHE A 211 -17.29 22.02 -11.12
CA PHE A 211 -17.89 20.73 -11.49
C PHE A 211 -19.37 20.63 -11.09
N SER A 212 -19.97 21.71 -10.57
CA SER A 212 -21.38 21.77 -10.23
C SER A 212 -22.26 21.54 -11.46
N GLY A 213 -23.22 20.62 -11.36
CA GLY A 213 -24.13 20.28 -12.46
C GLY A 213 -23.52 19.43 -13.59
N CYS A 214 -22.22 19.13 -13.55
CA CYS A 214 -21.56 18.24 -14.51
C CYS A 214 -21.66 16.78 -14.05
N SER A 215 -21.81 15.86 -15.00
CA SER A 215 -21.64 14.41 -14.75
C SER A 215 -20.17 14.03 -14.97
N ILE A 216 -19.57 13.27 -14.06
CA ILE A 216 -18.17 12.87 -14.15
C ILE A 216 -18.06 11.58 -14.99
N LYS A 217 -17.17 11.57 -16.00
CA LYS A 217 -16.96 10.40 -16.86
C LYS A 217 -16.38 9.25 -16.04
N ASN A 218 -17.10 8.13 -15.96
CA ASN A 218 -16.70 6.95 -15.19
C ASN A 218 -17.29 5.68 -15.81
N GLY A 219 -16.54 4.57 -15.73
CA GLY A 219 -16.98 3.24 -16.17
C GLY A 219 -16.37 2.82 -17.50
N SER A 220 -16.97 1.82 -18.13
CA SER A 220 -16.47 1.26 -19.39
C SER A 220 -17.13 1.95 -20.59
N PHE A 221 -16.34 2.15 -21.64
CA PHE A 221 -16.74 2.76 -22.90
C PHE A 221 -16.27 1.88 -24.05
N GLY A 222 -17.05 1.82 -25.12
CA GLY A 222 -16.77 1.00 -26.30
C GLY A 222 -16.99 1.78 -27.59
N ILE A 223 -16.18 1.47 -28.60
CA ILE A 223 -16.28 2.06 -29.93
C ILE A 223 -17.10 1.12 -30.83
N TYR A 224 -18.29 1.60 -31.22
CA TYR A 224 -19.21 0.92 -32.13
C TYR A 224 -19.43 1.80 -33.35
N HIS A 225 -19.16 1.26 -34.54
CA HIS A 225 -19.21 1.99 -35.82
C HIS A 225 -18.45 3.34 -35.78
N GLY A 226 -17.31 3.38 -35.09
CA GLY A 226 -16.48 4.58 -34.97
C GLY A 226 -16.97 5.64 -33.98
N LYS A 227 -18.09 5.42 -33.29
CA LYS A 227 -18.61 6.31 -32.23
C LYS A 227 -18.47 5.65 -30.85
N GLU A 228 -18.18 6.46 -29.84
CA GLU A 228 -18.03 6.03 -28.46
C GLU A 228 -19.38 5.96 -27.74
N TYR A 229 -19.59 4.89 -26.99
CA TYR A 229 -20.76 4.68 -26.15
C TYR A 229 -20.37 4.14 -24.78
N GLN A 230 -21.20 4.40 -23.76
CA GLN A 230 -21.03 3.74 -22.47
C GLN A 230 -21.36 2.25 -22.63
N LEU A 231 -20.52 1.39 -22.06
CA LEU A 231 -20.47 -0.04 -22.33
C LEU A 231 -20.70 -0.85 -21.04
N PHE A 232 -21.62 -1.81 -21.09
CA PHE A 232 -21.89 -2.75 -20.00
C PHE A 232 -21.87 -4.19 -20.52
N LYS A 233 -21.10 -5.07 -19.87
CA LYS A 233 -21.09 -6.51 -20.19
C LYS A 233 -22.37 -7.15 -19.64
N MET A 234 -23.12 -7.84 -20.50
CA MET A 234 -24.35 -8.56 -20.13
C MET A 234 -24.15 -10.08 -20.04
N GLY A 235 -23.16 -10.60 -20.76
CA GLY A 235 -22.74 -12.00 -20.77
C GLY A 235 -21.39 -12.14 -21.48
N ASP A 236 -20.97 -13.37 -21.80
CA ASP A 236 -19.64 -13.60 -22.39
C ASP A 236 -19.45 -12.96 -23.76
N ASN A 237 -20.53 -12.89 -24.55
CA ASN A 237 -20.49 -12.36 -25.92
C ASN A 237 -21.50 -11.24 -26.17
N GLU A 238 -22.17 -10.73 -25.14
CA GLU A 238 -23.20 -9.71 -25.27
C GLU A 238 -22.89 -8.48 -24.43
N TYR A 239 -22.98 -7.32 -25.07
CA TYR A 239 -22.70 -6.02 -24.49
C TYR A 239 -23.87 -5.07 -24.74
N ARG A 240 -24.11 -4.20 -23.76
CA ARG A 240 -25.08 -3.12 -23.86
C ARG A 240 -24.37 -1.79 -24.03
N LEU A 241 -24.71 -1.09 -25.10
CA LEU A 241 -24.33 0.28 -25.39
C LEU A 241 -25.42 1.23 -24.88
N ILE A 242 -25.00 2.33 -24.25
CA ILE A 242 -25.89 3.41 -23.82
C ILE A 242 -25.46 4.70 -24.52
N SER A 243 -26.43 5.35 -25.17
CA SER A 243 -26.31 6.69 -25.76
C SER A 243 -27.26 7.67 -25.07
N LYS A 244 -26.89 8.95 -25.06
CA LYS A 244 -27.75 10.07 -24.67
C LYS A 244 -28.39 10.78 -25.87
N ASP A 245 -28.00 10.44 -27.09
CA ASP A 245 -28.44 11.13 -28.30
C ASP A 245 -29.61 10.41 -28.96
N CYS A 246 -30.69 11.13 -29.25
CA CYS A 246 -31.84 10.55 -29.94
C CYS A 246 -31.58 10.16 -31.39
N VAL A 247 -30.51 10.71 -32.01
CA VAL A 247 -30.15 10.37 -33.39
C VAL A 247 -29.71 8.91 -33.54
N ASP A 248 -29.18 8.30 -32.48
CA ASP A 248 -28.71 6.90 -32.51
C ASP A 248 -29.87 5.89 -32.58
N GLN A 249 -31.13 6.35 -32.49
CA GLN A 249 -32.29 5.53 -32.81
C GLN A 249 -32.27 5.02 -34.26
N ALA A 250 -31.68 5.80 -35.18
CA ALA A 250 -31.50 5.38 -36.58
C ALA A 250 -30.61 4.13 -36.69
N ASP A 251 -29.68 3.96 -35.75
CA ASP A 251 -28.79 2.79 -35.66
C ASP A 251 -29.35 1.68 -34.75
N GLY A 252 -30.66 1.73 -34.46
CA GLY A 252 -31.38 0.70 -33.72
C GLY A 252 -31.19 0.76 -32.20
N PHE A 253 -30.80 1.91 -31.64
CA PHE A 253 -30.89 2.14 -30.20
C PHE A 253 -32.35 2.43 -29.79
N MET A 254 -32.78 1.81 -28.69
CA MET A 254 -34.15 1.95 -28.19
C MET A 254 -34.24 2.89 -26.99
N PRO A 255 -35.18 3.83 -26.94
CA PRO A 255 -35.38 4.72 -25.79
C PRO A 255 -35.84 3.91 -24.58
N LYS A 256 -35.14 4.06 -23.46
CA LYS A 256 -35.46 3.42 -22.18
C LYS A 256 -34.81 4.16 -21.02
N ASP A 257 -35.58 4.48 -19.98
CA ASP A 257 -35.11 5.15 -18.75
C ASP A 257 -34.43 6.51 -19.01
N GLY A 258 -34.93 7.29 -19.98
CA GLY A 258 -34.38 8.61 -20.33
C GLY A 258 -33.07 8.58 -21.13
N VAL A 259 -32.62 7.40 -21.58
CA VAL A 259 -31.46 7.20 -22.45
C VAL A 259 -31.80 6.26 -23.60
N PHE A 260 -30.88 6.05 -24.54
CA PHE A 260 -31.04 5.13 -25.67
C PHE A 260 -30.12 3.92 -25.48
N LYS A 261 -30.64 2.70 -25.58
CA LYS A 261 -29.92 1.47 -25.28
C LYS A 261 -29.92 0.51 -26.48
N LYS A 262 -28.81 -0.13 -26.76
CA LYS A 262 -28.69 -1.19 -27.78
C LYS A 262 -27.87 -2.35 -27.21
N THR A 263 -28.28 -3.59 -27.52
CA THR A 263 -27.46 -4.77 -27.24
C THR A 263 -26.74 -5.18 -28.51
N VAL A 264 -25.44 -5.45 -28.42
CA VAL A 264 -24.57 -5.84 -29.54
C VAL A 264 -23.70 -7.02 -29.12
N ALA A 265 -23.21 -7.79 -30.10
CA ALA A 265 -22.24 -8.84 -29.87
C ALA A 265 -20.84 -8.26 -29.59
N LYS A 266 -19.98 -8.99 -28.88
CA LYS A 266 -18.57 -8.60 -28.63
C LYS A 266 -17.84 -8.23 -29.92
N SER A 267 -18.06 -9.00 -31.00
CA SER A 267 -17.42 -8.82 -32.30
C SER A 267 -17.77 -7.51 -33.01
N GLU A 268 -18.84 -6.84 -32.59
CA GLU A 268 -19.25 -5.55 -33.17
C GLU A 268 -18.56 -4.36 -32.50
N ILE A 269 -17.90 -4.57 -31.36
CA ILE A 269 -17.17 -3.54 -30.63
C ILE A 269 -15.71 -3.58 -31.06
N THR A 270 -15.24 -2.49 -31.64
CA THR A 270 -13.90 -2.40 -32.24
C THR A 270 -12.80 -2.14 -31.21
N ALA A 271 -13.12 -1.41 -30.15
CA ALA A 271 -12.22 -1.10 -29.05
C ALA A 271 -13.04 -0.82 -27.79
N ALA A 272 -12.47 -1.08 -26.62
CA ALA A 272 -13.11 -0.76 -25.36
C ALA A 272 -12.07 -0.43 -24.29
N TYR A 273 -12.43 0.54 -23.45
CA TYR A 273 -11.58 1.02 -22.38
C TYR A 273 -12.43 1.37 -21.16
N ARG A 274 -11.79 1.50 -20.01
CA ARG A 274 -12.40 1.91 -18.76
C ARG A 274 -11.78 3.22 -18.33
N VAL A 275 -12.63 4.17 -17.94
CA VAL A 275 -12.22 5.41 -17.30
C VAL A 275 -12.48 5.29 -15.82
N LYS A 276 -11.45 5.54 -15.01
CA LYS A 276 -11.59 5.76 -13.57
C LYS A 276 -11.20 7.19 -13.24
N PRO A 277 -12.13 8.04 -12.77
CA PRO A 277 -11.78 9.39 -12.37
C PRO A 277 -11.05 9.38 -11.02
N ILE A 278 -9.94 10.10 -10.96
CA ILE A 278 -9.20 10.42 -9.74
C ILE A 278 -9.52 11.86 -9.37
N ILE A 279 -10.15 12.03 -8.21
CA ILE A 279 -10.61 13.32 -7.70
C ILE A 279 -9.50 13.97 -6.90
N ILE A 280 -9.17 15.21 -7.23
CA ILE A 280 -8.28 16.05 -6.42
C ILE A 280 -9.12 16.83 -5.41
N TYR A 281 -8.90 16.55 -4.13
CA TYR A 281 -9.59 17.20 -3.02
C TYR A 281 -8.59 17.58 -1.93
N GLN A 282 -8.47 18.89 -1.65
CA GLN A 282 -7.51 19.49 -0.72
C GLN A 282 -6.07 18.98 -0.94
N GLY A 283 -5.65 18.92 -2.20
CA GLY A 283 -4.32 18.48 -2.62
C GLY A 283 -4.05 16.98 -2.50
N CYS A 284 -5.07 16.14 -2.26
CA CYS A 284 -4.95 14.68 -2.22
C CYS A 284 -5.82 14.02 -3.30
N GLN A 285 -5.34 12.91 -3.85
CA GLN A 285 -6.03 12.12 -4.88
C GLN A 285 -6.97 11.10 -4.24
N PHE A 286 -8.21 10.97 -4.73
CA PHE A 286 -9.21 10.03 -4.24
C PHE A 286 -9.88 9.28 -5.39
N GLU A 287 -10.26 8.03 -5.17
CA GLU A 287 -11.14 7.33 -6.10
C GLU A 287 -12.58 7.85 -5.94
N MET A 288 -13.31 8.00 -7.05
CA MET A 288 -14.75 8.25 -6.99
C MET A 288 -15.51 6.92 -6.95
N ARG A 289 -16.23 6.67 -5.86
CA ARG A 289 -17.05 5.45 -5.71
C ARG A 289 -18.47 5.62 -6.18
N GLN A 290 -19.07 6.76 -5.86
CA GLN A 290 -20.45 7.07 -6.22
C GLN A 290 -20.59 8.54 -6.56
N GLU A 291 -21.47 8.82 -7.52
CA GLU A 291 -21.87 10.16 -7.90
C GLU A 291 -23.38 10.32 -7.70
N LEU A 292 -23.77 11.40 -7.03
CA LEU A 292 -25.12 11.92 -6.97
C LEU A 292 -25.15 13.28 -7.69
N LYS A 293 -26.34 13.91 -7.74
CA LYS A 293 -26.53 15.17 -8.47
C LYS A 293 -25.46 16.22 -8.13
N ASP A 294 -25.33 16.52 -6.83
CA ASP A 294 -24.47 17.61 -6.32
C ASP A 294 -23.29 17.10 -5.48
N THR A 295 -23.27 15.82 -5.14
CA THR A 295 -22.26 15.22 -4.26
C THR A 295 -21.60 14.00 -4.88
N ILE A 296 -20.39 13.72 -4.42
CA ILE A 296 -19.66 12.50 -4.76
C ILE A 296 -19.15 11.82 -3.48
N GLN A 297 -19.01 10.50 -3.55
CA GLN A 297 -18.39 9.71 -2.50
C GLN A 297 -16.94 9.40 -2.88
N LEU A 298 -16.01 10.04 -2.18
CA LEU A 298 -14.59 9.73 -2.23
C LEU A 298 -14.32 8.40 -1.56
N ALA A 299 -13.34 7.67 -2.07
CA ALA A 299 -12.86 6.42 -1.49
C ALA A 299 -11.33 6.37 -1.43
N LYS A 300 -10.82 5.71 -0.39
CA LYS A 300 -9.42 5.31 -0.24
C LYS A 300 -9.30 3.87 0.24
N GLY A 301 -8.20 3.24 -0.15
CA GLY A 301 -7.93 1.83 0.17
C GLY A 301 -7.91 1.58 1.67
N LYS A 302 -8.09 0.31 2.05
CA LYS A 302 -8.20 -0.12 3.46
C LYS A 302 -6.98 0.20 4.32
N TYR A 303 -5.87 0.57 3.72
CA TYR A 303 -4.60 0.83 4.38
C TYR A 303 -4.24 2.32 4.50
N GLU A 304 -5.13 3.23 4.11
CA GLU A 304 -4.87 4.68 4.09
C GLU A 304 -5.48 5.40 5.30
N PHE A 305 -5.15 4.92 6.51
CA PHE A 305 -5.72 5.44 7.76
C PHE A 305 -5.35 6.90 8.04
N ASP A 306 -4.17 7.36 7.65
CA ASP A 306 -3.73 8.74 7.88
C ASP A 306 -4.56 9.73 7.07
N ILE A 307 -4.81 9.39 5.80
CA ILE A 307 -5.76 10.10 4.94
C ILE A 307 -7.17 10.01 5.53
N ALA A 308 -7.61 8.81 5.93
CA ALA A 308 -8.93 8.65 6.52
C ALA A 308 -9.14 9.53 7.76
N LYS A 309 -8.14 9.63 8.63
CA LYS A 309 -8.17 10.46 9.83
C LYS A 309 -8.10 11.95 9.49
N LYS A 310 -7.17 12.35 8.62
CA LYS A 310 -7.01 13.74 8.15
C LYS A 310 -8.30 14.31 7.57
N PHE A 311 -9.02 13.47 6.82
CA PHE A 311 -10.23 13.87 6.12
C PHE A 311 -11.52 13.43 6.82
N GLU A 312 -11.45 12.87 8.03
CA GLU A 312 -12.61 12.39 8.79
C GLU A 312 -13.52 11.46 7.96
N MET A 313 -12.90 10.48 7.30
CA MET A 313 -13.57 9.48 6.47
C MET A 313 -14.16 8.36 7.34
N LYS A 314 -15.27 7.77 6.89
CA LYS A 314 -15.92 6.63 7.52
C LYS A 314 -15.51 5.34 6.84
N VAL A 315 -15.26 4.28 7.60
CA VAL A 315 -15.01 2.95 7.05
C VAL A 315 -16.34 2.27 6.69
N ASP A 316 -16.40 1.63 5.54
CA ASP A 316 -17.55 0.80 5.16
C ASP A 316 -17.39 -0.66 5.60
N SER A 317 -18.38 -1.51 5.30
CA SER A 317 -18.36 -2.94 5.65
C SER A 317 -17.24 -3.74 4.98
N LEU A 318 -16.62 -3.20 3.93
CA LEU A 318 -15.50 -3.81 3.23
C LEU A 318 -14.16 -3.24 3.72
N GLY A 319 -14.14 -2.33 4.67
CA GLY A 319 -12.92 -1.71 5.21
C GLY A 319 -12.37 -0.56 4.36
N VAL A 320 -13.13 -0.07 3.38
CA VAL A 320 -12.75 1.07 2.51
C VAL A 320 -13.13 2.37 3.22
N PHE A 321 -12.22 3.34 3.26
CA PHE A 321 -12.51 4.67 3.80
C PHE A 321 -13.29 5.49 2.79
N THR A 322 -14.39 6.09 3.22
CA THR A 322 -15.28 6.85 2.36
C THR A 322 -15.68 8.19 2.97
N LYS A 323 -15.89 9.20 2.11
CA LYS A 323 -16.41 10.51 2.52
C LYS A 323 -17.27 11.11 1.41
N TRP A 324 -18.41 11.65 1.78
CA TRP A 324 -19.22 12.47 0.87
C TRP A 324 -18.71 13.92 0.87
N ILE A 325 -18.55 14.49 -0.32
CA ILE A 325 -18.24 15.91 -0.53
C ILE A 325 -19.16 16.50 -1.60
N ASN A 326 -19.32 17.82 -1.62
CA ASN A 326 -19.97 18.50 -2.75
C ASN A 326 -19.02 18.58 -3.95
N LYS A 327 -19.59 18.55 -5.16
CA LYS A 327 -18.83 18.72 -6.40
C LYS A 327 -18.14 20.08 -6.50
N SER A 328 -18.70 21.11 -5.86
CA SER A 328 -18.08 22.44 -5.77
C SER A 328 -16.79 22.47 -4.94
N GLU A 329 -16.52 21.41 -4.17
CA GLU A 329 -15.30 21.27 -3.36
C GLU A 329 -14.18 20.53 -4.11
N ILE A 330 -14.45 20.02 -5.32
CA ILE A 330 -13.45 19.36 -6.17
C ILE A 330 -12.49 20.42 -6.72
N GLU A 331 -11.19 20.15 -6.61
CA GLU A 331 -10.16 21.04 -7.14
C GLU A 331 -9.86 20.70 -8.60
N ASP A 332 -9.75 19.42 -8.92
CA ASP A 332 -9.55 18.91 -10.27
C ASP A 332 -9.98 17.43 -10.39
N ILE A 333 -10.06 16.93 -11.62
CA ILE A 333 -10.33 15.51 -11.92
C ILE A 333 -9.32 15.05 -12.97
N LEU A 334 -8.54 14.01 -12.62
CA LEU A 334 -7.68 13.30 -13.56
C LEU A 334 -8.45 12.08 -14.09
N GLU A 335 -8.39 11.84 -15.39
CA GLU A 335 -8.99 10.66 -16.02
C GLU A 335 -7.90 9.64 -16.31
N GLU A 336 -7.94 8.48 -15.65
CA GLU A 336 -7.06 7.35 -15.95
C GLU A 336 -7.80 6.34 -16.84
N GLY A 337 -7.22 6.05 -18.00
CA GLY A 337 -7.73 5.09 -18.97
C GLY A 337 -7.04 3.72 -18.84
N SER A 338 -7.82 2.65 -18.71
CA SER A 338 -7.30 1.27 -18.74
C SER A 338 -7.98 0.42 -19.82
N PRO A 339 -7.31 -0.59 -20.40
CA PRO A 339 -7.95 -1.49 -21.34
C PRO A 339 -9.08 -2.29 -20.66
N VAL A 340 -10.13 -2.62 -21.43
CA VAL A 340 -11.09 -3.66 -21.04
C VAL A 340 -10.55 -4.99 -21.55
N GLU A 341 -10.61 -6.02 -20.71
CA GLU A 341 -10.18 -7.38 -21.06
C GLU A 341 -10.79 -7.84 -22.39
N ASP A 342 -9.97 -8.46 -23.23
CA ASP A 342 -10.27 -8.90 -24.60
C ASP A 342 -10.60 -7.82 -25.65
N PHE A 343 -10.36 -6.54 -25.36
CA PHE A 343 -10.52 -5.46 -26.33
C PHE A 343 -9.23 -4.68 -26.55
N LEU A 344 -9.12 -4.13 -27.76
CA LEU A 344 -8.09 -3.14 -28.08
C LEU A 344 -8.38 -1.83 -27.34
N MET A 345 -7.31 -1.15 -26.92
CA MET A 345 -7.40 0.20 -26.35
C MET A 345 -7.32 1.24 -27.48
N PRO A 346 -8.21 2.25 -27.53
CA PRO A 346 -8.12 3.30 -28.53
C PRO A 346 -6.85 4.16 -28.35
N GLU A 347 -6.16 4.51 -29.43
CA GLU A 347 -4.96 5.36 -29.42
C GLU A 347 -5.19 6.77 -28.84
N THR A 348 -6.46 7.22 -28.79
CA THR A 348 -6.86 8.55 -28.34
C THR A 348 -7.01 8.70 -26.82
N VAL A 349 -6.89 7.62 -26.05
CA VAL A 349 -7.07 7.62 -24.58
C VAL A 349 -5.69 7.69 -23.92
N LYS A 350 -5.44 8.74 -23.12
CA LYS A 350 -4.21 8.86 -22.33
C LYS A 350 -4.17 7.78 -21.23
N GLN A 351 -3.00 7.17 -21.05
CA GLN A 351 -2.69 6.23 -19.97
C GLN A 351 -2.28 6.97 -18.71
#